data_AF-A0A5N8WJV0-F1
#
_entry.id   AF-A0A5N8WJV0-F1
#
_cell.length_a   1.000
_cell.length_b   1.000
_cell.length_c   1.000
_cell.angle_alpha   90.00
_cell.angle_beta   90.00
_cell.angle_gamma   90.00
#
_symmetry.space_group_name_H-M   'P 1'
#
loop_
_entity.id
_entity.type
_entity.pdbx_description
1 polymer ?
#
loop_
_entity_poly.entity_id
_entity_poly.type
_entity_poly.pdbx_seq_one_letter_code
_entity_poly.pdbx_strand_id
1 'polypeptide(L)'
;MTAPTPTAPLPPAALDAMDHLELRLRFPKSVVDAVVVYETAALRAADLAAKAATGKGLPALDVRSWEFAEDLMAAAKATLVEAGRLDLIGGA
;
A
#
# COMPACT_ATOMS: atom_id res chain seq x y z
N MET A 1 6.68 -43.26 20.78
CA MET A 1 6.85 -42.21 19.75
C MET A 1 5.90 -41.09 20.10
N THR A 2 6.40 -40.04 20.76
CA THR A 2 5.61 -38.87 21.18
C THR A 2 5.36 -37.99 19.96
N ALA A 3 4.10 -37.65 19.72
CA ALA A 3 3.72 -36.72 18.65
C ALA A 3 4.38 -35.35 18.89
N PRO A 4 4.82 -34.63 17.84
CA PRO A 4 5.38 -33.30 18.00
C PRO A 4 4.34 -32.38 18.66
N THR A 5 4.75 -31.68 19.71
CA THR A 5 3.95 -30.66 20.39
C THR A 5 3.43 -29.66 19.36
N PRO A 6 2.13 -29.29 19.37
CA PRO A 6 1.63 -28.23 18.51
C PRO A 6 2.42 -26.95 18.77
N THR A 7 3.23 -26.53 17.81
CA THR A 7 3.89 -25.21 17.85
C THR A 7 2.80 -24.17 17.96
N ALA A 8 3.00 -23.22 18.88
CA ALA A 8 2.06 -22.11 19.08
C ALA A 8 1.70 -21.48 17.72
N PRO A 9 0.43 -21.08 17.52
CA PRO A 9 0.02 -20.43 16.28
C PRO A 9 0.89 -19.19 16.02
N LEU A 10 1.21 -18.97 14.74
CA LEU A 10 2.02 -17.84 14.32
C LEU A 10 1.39 -16.53 14.83
N PRO A 11 2.20 -15.62 15.43
CA PRO A 11 1.68 -14.32 15.82
C PRO A 11 1.25 -13.53 14.57
N PRO A 12 0.21 -12.67 14.66
CA PRO A 12 -0.32 -11.93 13.50
C PRO A 12 0.76 -11.15 12.73
N ALA A 13 1.66 -10.47 13.43
CA ALA A 13 2.76 -9.75 12.80
C ALA A 13 3.72 -10.64 11.99
N ALA A 14 3.84 -11.94 12.34
CA ALA A 14 4.63 -12.88 11.55
C ALA A 14 3.89 -13.33 10.30
N LEU A 15 2.55 -13.42 10.35
CA LEU A 15 1.73 -13.68 9.16
C LEU A 15 1.82 -12.51 8.17
N ASP A 16 1.67 -11.27 8.66
CA ASP A 16 1.81 -10.06 7.83
C ASP A 16 3.21 -9.99 7.17
N ALA A 17 4.26 -10.35 7.93
CA ALA A 17 5.62 -10.39 7.42
C ALA A 17 5.80 -11.49 6.36
N MET A 18 5.17 -12.65 6.52
CA MET A 18 5.20 -13.74 5.54
C MET A 18 4.47 -13.36 4.24
N ASP A 19 3.29 -12.76 4.34
CA ASP A 19 2.52 -12.28 3.18
C ASP A 19 3.33 -11.26 2.39
N HIS A 20 3.99 -10.32 3.09
CA HIS A 20 4.87 -9.33 2.45
C HIS A 20 6.09 -9.99 1.77
N LEU A 21 6.65 -11.04 2.37
CA LEU A 21 7.80 -11.76 1.82
C LEU A 21 7.41 -12.60 0.60
N GLU A 22 6.24 -13.23 0.63
CA GLU A 22 5.67 -13.95 -0.52
C GLU A 22 5.43 -12.98 -1.68
N LEU A 23 4.86 -11.80 -1.42
CA LEU A 23 4.64 -10.77 -2.43
C LEU A 23 5.95 -10.33 -3.11
N ARG A 24 7.03 -10.21 -2.34
CA ARG A 24 8.39 -9.86 -2.84
C ARG A 24 9.05 -10.96 -3.66
N LEU A 25 8.79 -12.23 -3.34
CA LEU A 25 9.33 -13.36 -4.08
C LEU A 25 8.53 -13.63 -5.36
N ARG A 26 7.23 -13.34 -5.35
CA ARG A 26 6.31 -13.65 -6.44
C ARG A 26 6.32 -12.60 -7.55
N PHE A 27 6.68 -11.35 -7.23
CA PHE A 27 6.61 -10.24 -8.18
C PHE A 27 7.93 -9.50 -8.36
N PRO A 28 8.15 -8.91 -9.55
CA PRO A 28 9.29 -8.04 -9.78
C PRO A 28 9.32 -6.90 -8.76
N LYS A 29 10.52 -6.46 -8.37
CA LYS A 29 10.70 -5.34 -7.45
C LYS A 29 9.93 -4.08 -7.85
N SER A 30 9.80 -3.79 -9.14
CA SER A 30 9.02 -2.65 -9.66
C SER A 30 7.53 -2.73 -9.31
N VAL A 31 6.94 -3.93 -9.32
CA VAL A 31 5.53 -4.15 -8.96
C VAL A 31 5.35 -3.96 -7.46
N VAL A 32 6.25 -4.52 -6.65
CA VAL A 32 6.21 -4.36 -5.19
C VAL A 32 6.35 -2.89 -4.81
N ASP A 33 7.35 -2.21 -5.37
CA ASP A 33 7.60 -0.79 -5.09
C ASP A 33 6.39 0.06 -5.52
N ALA A 34 5.75 -0.26 -6.65
CA ALA A 34 4.53 0.43 -7.10
C ALA A 34 3.36 0.26 -6.13
N VAL A 35 3.13 -0.95 -5.59
CA VAL A 35 2.09 -1.18 -4.56
C VAL A 35 2.36 -0.31 -3.33
N VAL A 36 3.59 -0.34 -2.81
CA VAL A 36 3.97 0.44 -1.62
C VAL A 36 3.81 1.94 -1.84
N VAL A 37 4.23 2.44 -3.01
CA VAL A 37 4.06 3.86 -3.37
C VAL A 37 2.58 4.22 -3.45
N TYR A 38 1.76 3.38 -4.09
CA TYR A 38 0.33 3.60 -4.20
C TYR A 38 -0.34 3.67 -2.82
N GLU A 39 -0.11 2.68 -1.96
CA GLU A 39 -0.71 2.62 -0.62
C GLU A 39 -0.28 3.80 0.25
N THR A 40 1.01 4.14 0.24
CA THR A 40 1.54 5.27 1.01
C THR A 40 0.92 6.60 0.53
N ALA A 41 0.81 6.79 -0.78
CA ALA A 41 0.22 7.99 -1.35
C ALA A 41 -1.30 8.05 -1.09
N ALA A 42 -2.01 6.92 -1.15
CA ALA A 42 -3.43 6.83 -0.83
C ALA A 42 -3.72 7.18 0.65
N LEU A 43 -2.90 6.68 1.58
CA LEU A 43 -2.98 7.06 2.99
C LEU A 43 -2.77 8.57 3.18
N ARG A 44 -1.78 9.14 2.49
CA ARG A 44 -1.51 10.58 2.57
C ARG A 44 -2.66 11.42 2.00
N ALA A 45 -3.24 11.01 0.88
CA ALA A 45 -4.39 11.68 0.28
C ALA A 45 -5.62 11.62 1.21
N ALA A 46 -5.86 10.47 1.84
CA ALA A 46 -6.94 10.30 2.82
C ALA A 46 -6.75 11.22 4.05
N ASP A 47 -5.53 11.33 4.58
CA ASP A 47 -5.21 12.25 5.68
C ASP A 47 -5.47 13.72 5.30
N LEU A 48 -5.11 14.11 4.09
CA LEU A 48 -5.31 15.47 3.59
C LEU A 48 -6.80 15.76 3.32
N ALA A 49 -7.55 14.79 2.82
CA ALA A 49 -9.00 14.87 2.68
C ALA A 49 -9.70 15.03 4.03
N ALA A 50 -9.27 14.27 5.05
CA ALA A 50 -9.79 14.39 6.41
C ALA A 50 -9.50 15.79 6.99
N LYS A 51 -8.31 16.35 6.75
CA LYS A 51 -7.99 17.74 7.13
C LYS A 51 -8.86 18.76 6.40
N ALA A 52 -9.09 18.59 5.11
CA ALA A 52 -9.96 19.48 4.33
C ALA A 52 -11.39 19.52 4.89
N ALA A 53 -11.90 18.37 5.32
CA ALA A 53 -13.23 18.24 5.91
C ALA A 53 -13.40 18.97 7.26
N THR A 54 -12.31 19.36 7.94
CA THR A 54 -12.37 20.12 9.20
C THR A 54 -12.83 21.58 9.02
N GLY A 55 -13.06 22.03 7.78
CA GLY A 55 -13.62 23.36 7.48
C GLY A 55 -12.64 24.52 7.61
N LYS A 56 -11.38 24.28 8.00
CA LYS A 56 -10.33 25.31 8.10
C LYS A 56 -9.63 25.62 6.78
N GLY A 57 -9.98 24.91 5.70
CA GLY A 57 -9.27 24.95 4.42
C GLY A 57 -7.89 24.30 4.52
N LEU A 58 -7.37 23.81 3.39
CA LEU A 58 -6.00 23.29 3.32
C LEU A 58 -5.04 24.45 3.02
N PRO A 59 -3.93 24.58 3.77
CA PRO A 59 -2.88 25.52 3.39
C PRO A 59 -2.29 25.12 2.03
N ALA A 60 -1.75 26.10 1.28
CA ALA A 60 -1.23 25.87 -0.08
C ALA A 60 -0.13 24.77 -0.16
N LEU A 61 0.62 24.54 0.92
CA LEU A 61 1.57 23.43 1.00
C LEU A 61 0.87 22.06 1.05
N ASP A 62 -0.24 21.97 1.79
CA ASP A 62 -1.02 20.74 1.89
C ASP A 62 -1.78 20.44 0.58
N VAL A 63 -2.24 21.47 -0.13
CA VAL A 63 -2.81 21.31 -1.49
C VAL A 63 -1.77 20.73 -2.45
N ARG A 64 -0.56 21.30 -2.51
CA ARG A 64 0.53 20.73 -3.33
C ARG A 64 0.93 19.32 -2.90
N SER A 65 0.87 19.03 -1.60
CA SER A 65 1.13 17.68 -1.10
C SER A 65 0.04 16.70 -1.51
N TRP A 66 -1.20 17.16 -1.65
CA TRP A 66 -2.31 16.36 -2.16
C TRP A 66 -2.08 16.06 -3.64
N GLU A 67 -1.88 17.08 -4.47
CA GLU A 67 -1.62 16.93 -5.92
C GLU A 67 -0.46 15.96 -6.16
N PHE A 68 0.63 16.09 -5.40
CA PHE A 68 1.77 15.18 -5.49
C PHE A 68 1.41 13.73 -5.10
N ALA A 69 0.57 13.53 -4.10
CA ALA A 69 0.09 12.19 -3.74
C ALA A 69 -0.77 11.58 -4.86
N GLU A 70 -1.62 12.38 -5.52
CA GLU A 70 -2.42 11.94 -6.67
C GLU A 70 -1.55 11.55 -7.86
N ASP A 71 -0.51 12.34 -8.16
CA ASP A 71 0.45 12.02 -9.22
C ASP A 71 1.19 10.71 -8.94
N LEU A 72 1.62 10.48 -7.69
CA LEU A 72 2.26 9.23 -7.28
C LEU A 72 1.32 8.04 -7.41
N MET A 73 0.05 8.18 -7.00
CA MET A 73 -0.94 7.12 -7.17
C MET A 73 -1.17 6.81 -8.65
N ALA A 74 -1.27 7.83 -9.51
CA ALA A 74 -1.47 7.66 -10.94
C ALA A 74 -0.28 6.95 -11.61
N ALA A 75 0.95 7.35 -11.28
CA ALA A 75 2.17 6.74 -11.79
C ALA A 75 2.32 5.27 -11.35
N ALA A 76 2.11 4.99 -10.06
CA ALA A 76 2.15 3.64 -9.52
C ALA A 76 1.07 2.74 -10.15
N LYS A 77 -0.15 3.27 -10.32
CA LYS A 77 -1.24 2.56 -10.99
C LYS A 77 -0.88 2.25 -12.45
N ALA A 78 -0.24 3.16 -13.18
CA ALA A 78 0.22 2.90 -14.55
C ALA A 78 1.22 1.73 -14.61
N THR A 79 2.19 1.68 -13.70
CA THR A 79 3.12 0.54 -13.58
C THR A 79 2.39 -0.77 -13.30
N LEU A 80 1.38 -0.76 -12.44
CA LEU A 80 0.58 -1.95 -12.13
C LEU A 80 -0.29 -2.39 -13.31
N VAL A 81 -0.86 -1.45 -14.07
CA VAL A 81 -1.59 -1.75 -15.31
C VAL A 81 -0.67 -2.42 -16.33
N GLU A 82 0.52 -1.87 -16.55
CA GLU A 82 1.50 -2.43 -17.49
C GLU A 82 1.93 -3.84 -17.08
N ALA A 83 2.08 -4.10 -15.78
CA ALA A 83 2.37 -5.42 -15.24
C ALA A 83 1.16 -6.38 -15.28
N GLY A 84 -0.06 -5.90 -15.57
CA GLY A 84 -1.30 -6.68 -15.51
C GLY A 84 -1.72 -7.01 -14.08
N ARG A 85 -1.34 -6.19 -13.08
CA ARG A 85 -1.43 -6.48 -11.64
C ARG A 85 -2.21 -5.46 -10.82
N LEU A 86 -3.27 -4.90 -11.41
CA LEU A 86 -4.19 -4.00 -10.69
C LEU A 86 -4.90 -4.70 -9.50
N ASP A 87 -4.98 -6.02 -9.52
CA ASP A 87 -5.53 -6.84 -8.43
C ASP A 87 -4.88 -6.55 -7.07
N LEU A 88 -3.62 -6.13 -7.07
CA LEU A 88 -2.84 -5.89 -5.85
C LEU A 88 -3.24 -4.64 -5.06
N ILE A 89 -3.92 -3.67 -5.68
CA ILE A 89 -4.32 -2.42 -5.03
C ILE A 89 -5.85 -2.32 -4.85
N GLY A 90 -6.53 -3.47 -4.84
CA GLY A 90 -7.99 -3.54 -4.69
C GLY A 90 -8.78 -3.26 -5.98
N GLY A 91 -8.14 -3.34 -7.15
CA GLY A 91 -8.81 -3.19 -8.44
C GLY A 91 -9.31 -4.52 -9.00
N ALA A 92 -10.60 -4.82 -8.77
CA ALA A 92 -11.40 -5.78 -9.54
C ALA A 92 -12.72 -5.12 -9.94
#